data_AF-A0A075KKV5-F1
#
_entry.id   AF-A0A075KKV5-F1
#
_cell.length_a   1.000
_cell.length_b   1.000
_cell.length_c   1.000
_cell.angle_alpha   90.00
_cell.angle_beta   90.00
_cell.angle_gamma   90.00
#
_symmetry.space_group_name_H-M   'P 1'
#
loop_
_entity.id
_entity.type
_entity.pdbx_description
1 polymer ?
#
loop_
_entity_poly.entity_id
_entity_poly.type
_entity_poly.pdbx_seq_one_letter_code
_entity_poly.pdbx_strand_id
1 'polypeptide(L)'
;MKPLEKAAIFLVIVGLERGRNIIELMDNGEIHAIVPEIRKLTELSAQVQETVWTEFEQLGYDDKMKPSEVLYLIRLLFNGSKISNTVKIKS
;
A
#
# COMPACT_ATOMS: atom_id res chain seq x y z
N MET A 1 2.99 2.82 11.10
CA MET A 1 2.42 1.63 10.43
C MET A 1 3.50 0.99 9.56
N LYS A 2 3.51 -0.34 9.47
CA LYS A 2 4.45 -1.07 8.61
C LYS A 2 4.03 -0.93 7.13
N PRO A 3 4.95 -1.01 6.15
CA PRO A 3 4.60 -0.95 4.73
C PRO A 3 3.49 -1.92 4.32
N LEU A 4 3.53 -3.15 4.84
CA LEU A 4 2.54 -4.20 4.55
C LEU A 4 1.14 -3.86 5.07
N GLU A 5 1.08 -3.30 6.28
CA GLU A 5 -0.16 -2.84 6.92
C GLU A 5 -0.76 -1.66 6.15
N LYS A 6 0.06 -0.68 5.74
CA LYS A 6 -0.37 0.46 4.91
C LYS A 6 -0.92 -0.01 3.56
N ALA A 7 -0.24 -0.93 2.89
CA ALA A 7 -0.72 -1.49 1.63
C ALA A 7 -2.04 -2.25 1.80
N ALA A 8 -2.21 -2.99 2.90
CA ALA A 8 -3.46 -3.70 3.19
C ALA A 8 -4.62 -2.72 3.43
N ILE A 9 -4.39 -1.67 4.22
CA ILE A 9 -5.37 -0.60 4.46
C ILE A 9 -5.73 0.08 3.14
N PHE A 10 -4.73 0.43 2.34
CA PHE A 10 -4.92 1.08 1.05
C PHE A 10 -5.80 0.24 0.11
N LEU A 11 -5.52 -1.06 0.00
CA LEU A 11 -6.32 -1.98 -0.83
C LEU A 11 -7.78 -2.11 -0.37
N VAL A 12 -8.06 -1.87 0.91
CA VAL A 12 -9.44 -1.85 1.43
C VAL A 12 -10.12 -0.52 1.10
N ILE A 13 -9.46 0.62 1.37
CA ILE A 13 -10.07 1.95 1.19
C ILE A 13 -10.22 2.36 -0.28
N VAL A 14 -9.39 1.82 -1.18
CA VAL A 14 -9.50 2.07 -2.64
C VAL A 14 -10.74 1.40 -3.24
N GLY A 15 -11.46 0.58 -2.47
CA GLY A 15 -12.69 -0.08 -2.84
C GLY A 15 -12.47 -1.52 -3.32
N LEU A 16 -13.50 -2.36 -3.13
CA LEU A 16 -13.43 -3.81 -3.32
C LEU A 16 -12.99 -4.22 -4.74
N GLU A 17 -13.60 -3.62 -5.78
CA GLU A 17 -13.29 -3.96 -7.17
C GLU A 17 -11.86 -3.60 -7.53
N ARG A 18 -11.46 -2.36 -7.22
CA ARG A 18 -10.13 -1.84 -7.54
C ARG A 18 -9.04 -2.56 -6.74
N GLY A 19 -9.26 -2.80 -5.45
CA GLY A 19 -8.37 -3.59 -4.61
C GLY A 19 -8.20 -5.01 -5.13
N ARG A 20 -9.29 -5.68 -5.55
CA ARG A 20 -9.22 -7.00 -6.17
C ARG A 20 -8.39 -7.01 -7.45
N ASN A 21 -8.63 -6.06 -8.36
CA ASN A 21 -7.89 -5.97 -9.62
C ASN A 21 -6.37 -5.77 -9.40
N ILE A 22 -5.98 -5.08 -8.32
CA ILE A 22 -4.58 -4.92 -7.94
C ILE A 22 -4.01 -6.24 -7.38
N ILE A 23 -4.76 -6.93 -6.52
CA ILE A 23 -4.36 -8.22 -5.93
C ILE A 23 -4.18 -9.29 -7.01
N GLU A 24 -5.02 -9.30 -8.05
CA GLU A 24 -4.91 -10.26 -9.17
C GLU A 24 -3.59 -10.12 -9.98
N LEU A 25 -2.90 -8.96 -9.86
CA LEU A 25 -1.61 -8.71 -10.50
C LEU A 25 -0.41 -9.03 -9.60
N MET A 26 -0.65 -9.34 -8.33
CA MET A 26 0.39 -9.69 -7.37
C MET A 26 0.92 -11.10 -7.61
N ASP A 27 2.19 -11.33 -7.29
CA ASP A 27 2.71 -12.69 -7.24
C ASP A 27 2.22 -13.44 -6.00
N ASN A 28 2.37 -14.76 -5.98
CA ASN A 28 1.91 -15.58 -4.86
C ASN A 28 2.55 -15.15 -3.53
N GLY A 29 3.83 -14.74 -3.50
CA GLY A 29 4.50 -14.30 -2.28
C GLY A 29 3.90 -13.01 -1.73
N GLU A 30 3.62 -12.05 -2.60
CA GLU A 30 2.93 -10.80 -2.27
C GLU A 30 1.51 -11.07 -1.73
N ILE A 31 0.75 -11.97 -2.37
CA ILE A 31 -0.59 -12.36 -1.91
C ILE A 31 -0.53 -13.00 -0.51
N HIS A 32 0.40 -13.93 -0.29
CA HIS A 32 0.57 -14.61 1.01
C HIS A 32 0.97 -13.63 2.12
N ALA A 33 1.65 -12.53 1.79
CA ALA A 33 2.01 -11.49 2.74
C ALA A 33 0.83 -10.54 3.03
N ILE A 34 0.10 -10.09 1.99
CA ILE A 34 -0.89 -9.00 2.12
C ILE A 34 -2.23 -9.49 2.67
N VAL A 35 -2.69 -10.68 2.28
CA VAL A 35 -4.03 -11.19 2.65
C VAL A 35 -4.18 -11.34 4.17
N PRO A 36 -3.20 -11.87 4.92
CA PRO A 36 -3.28 -11.90 6.38
C PRO A 36 -3.38 -10.52 7.01
N GLU A 37 -2.71 -9.50 6.46
CA GLU A 37 -2.84 -8.13 6.99
C GLU A 37 -4.23 -7.57 6.73
N ILE A 38 -4.81 -7.77 5.54
CA ILE A 38 -6.19 -7.36 5.24
C ILE A 38 -7.18 -8.01 6.22
N ARG A 39 -7.01 -9.31 6.51
CA ARG A 39 -7.89 -10.05 7.44
C ARG A 39 -7.79 -9.59 8.90
N LYS A 40 -6.68 -8.94 9.28
CA LYS A 40 -6.52 -8.35 10.61
C LYS A 40 -7.22 -7.00 10.74
N LEU A 41 -7.57 -6.37 9.61
CA LEU A 41 -8.28 -5.09 9.62
C LEU A 41 -9.73 -5.35 10.07
N THR A 42 -10.09 -4.77 11.21
CA THR A 42 -11.45 -4.83 11.75
C THR A 42 -12.18 -3.53 11.45
N GLU A 43 -11.85 -2.49 12.19
CA GLU A 43 -12.38 -1.14 12.02
C GLU A 43 -11.22 -0.17 11.79
N LEU A 44 -11.27 0.50 10.64
CA LEU A 44 -10.31 1.55 10.30
C LEU A 44 -10.89 2.90 10.69
N SER A 45 -10.26 3.57 11.66
CA SER A 45 -10.66 4.95 11.98
C SER A 45 -10.45 5.86 10.78
N ALA A 46 -11.29 6.91 10.65
CA ALA A 46 -11.19 7.87 9.56
C ALA A 46 -9.78 8.49 9.47
N GLN A 47 -9.16 8.77 10.61
CA GLN A 47 -7.79 9.30 10.68
C GLN A 47 -6.75 8.34 10.07
N VAL A 48 -6.88 7.03 10.30
CA VAL A 48 -5.98 6.02 9.71
C VAL A 48 -6.20 5.93 8.20
N GLN A 49 -7.45 5.94 7.75
CA GLN A 49 -7.78 5.92 6.32
C GLN A 49 -7.19 7.14 5.61
N GLU A 50 -7.41 8.34 6.15
CA GLU A 50 -6.88 9.60 5.62
C GLU A 50 -5.34 9.60 5.58
N THR A 51 -4.69 9.16 6.66
CA THR A 51 -3.22 9.08 6.73
C THR A 51 -2.66 8.19 5.62
N VAL A 52 -3.24 6.99 5.44
CA VAL A 52 -2.78 6.07 4.40
C VAL A 52 -3.09 6.63 3.01
N TRP A 53 -4.26 7.25 2.82
CA TRP A 53 -4.64 7.86 1.55
C TRP A 53 -3.64 8.96 1.14
N THR A 54 -3.37 9.91 2.05
CA THR A 54 -2.42 11.01 1.80
C THR A 54 -1.00 10.51 1.53
N GLU A 55 -0.54 9.45 2.21
CA GLU A 55 0.77 8.87 1.91
C GLU A 55 0.84 8.29 0.49
N PHE A 56 -0.22 7.63 0.03
CA PHE A 56 -0.27 7.13 -1.35
C PHE A 56 -0.34 8.28 -2.37
N GLU A 57 -1.09 9.34 -2.10
CA GLU A 57 -1.08 10.56 -2.93
C GLU A 57 0.34 11.18 -3.01
N GLN A 58 1.08 11.23 -1.89
CA GLN A 58 2.47 11.70 -1.86
C GLN A 58 3.44 10.80 -2.62
N LEU A 59 3.15 9.50 -2.70
CA LEU A 59 3.86 8.56 -3.57
C LEU A 59 3.47 8.71 -5.06
N GLY A 60 2.49 9.55 -5.36
CA GLY A 60 2.03 9.86 -6.72
C GLY A 60 0.79 9.10 -7.15
N TYR A 61 0.04 8.48 -6.23
CA TYR A 61 -1.22 7.82 -6.57
C TYR A 61 -2.24 8.81 -7.15
N ASP A 62 -2.94 8.37 -8.20
CA ASP A 62 -4.07 9.06 -8.83
C ASP A 62 -5.17 8.03 -9.13
N ASP A 63 -6.44 8.42 -8.92
CA ASP A 63 -7.60 7.53 -9.13
C ASP A 63 -7.79 7.06 -10.58
N LYS A 64 -7.13 7.70 -11.55
CA LYS A 64 -7.12 7.30 -12.96
C LYS A 64 -6.03 6.28 -13.28
N MET A 65 -5.11 6.02 -12.36
CA MET A 65 -4.07 5.01 -12.55
C MET A 65 -4.68 3.63 -12.80
N LYS A 66 -4.03 2.87 -13.66
CA LYS A 66 -4.34 1.45 -13.89
C LYS A 66 -3.90 0.63 -12.69
N PRO A 67 -4.55 -0.52 -12.41
CA PRO A 67 -4.17 -1.40 -11.30
C PRO A 67 -2.67 -1.77 -11.27
N SER A 68 -2.03 -1.94 -12.44
CA SER A 68 -0.59 -2.24 -12.52
C SER A 68 0.31 -1.10 -12.06
N GLU A 69 -0.09 0.16 -12.30
CA GLU A 69 0.63 1.35 -11.86
C GLU A 69 0.48 1.52 -10.34
N VAL A 70 -0.70 1.25 -9.81
CA VAL A 70 -0.95 1.25 -8.36
C VAL A 70 -0.13 0.16 -7.67
N LEU A 71 -0.08 -1.05 -8.25
CA LEU A 71 0.77 -2.13 -7.73
C LEU A 71 2.26 -1.74 -7.71
N TYR A 72 2.72 -1.00 -8.73
CA TYR A 72 4.08 -0.46 -8.72
C TYR A 72 4.33 0.47 -7.53
N LEU A 73 3.40 1.37 -7.20
CA LEU A 73 3.51 2.23 -6.00
C LEU A 73 3.54 1.43 -4.70
N ILE A 74 2.70 0.38 -4.59
CA ILE A 74 2.71 -0.54 -3.44
C ILE A 74 4.09 -1.20 -3.30
N ARG A 75 4.68 -1.69 -4.38
CA ARG A 75 6.05 -2.26 -4.39
C ARG A 75 7.10 -1.22 -4.02
N LEU A 76 6.91 0.03 -4.45
CA LEU A 76 7.79 1.13 -4.12
C LEU A 76 7.73 1.49 -2.64
N LEU A 77 6.57 1.41 -2.00
CA LEU A 77 6.43 1.53 -0.54
C LEU A 77 7.23 0.44 0.20
N PHE A 78 7.22 -0.80 -0.28
CA PHE A 78 8.04 -1.88 0.27
C PHE A 78 9.53 -1.65 0.09
N ASN A 79 9.96 -1.24 -1.11
CA ASN A 79 11.37 -1.04 -1.42
C ASN A 79 11.93 0.26 -0.81
N GLY A 80 11.13 1.32 -0.72
CA GLY A 80 11.47 2.59 -0.07
C GLY A 80 11.67 2.44 1.44
N SER A 81 11.00 1.46 2.08
CA SER A 81 11.28 1.10 3.47
C SER A 81 12.70 0.57 3.70
N LYS A 82 13.37 0.02 2.67
CA LYS A 82 14.80 -0.29 2.72
C LYS A 82 15.67 0.97 2.61
N ILE A 83 15.22 1.99 1.87
CA ILE A 83 15.98 3.24 1.67
C ILE A 83 16.01 4.09 2.95
N SER A 84 14.94 4.06 3.75
CA SER A 84 14.87 4.81 5.02
C SER A 84 15.90 4.37 6.07
N ASN A 85 16.58 3.22 5.90
CA ASN A 85 17.64 2.78 6.81
C ASN A 85 19.07 3.12 6.35
N THR A 86 19.25 3.75 5.19
CA THR A 86 20.61 3.98 4.63
C THR A 86 20.92 5.42 4.25
N VAL A 87 20.06 6.39 4.51
CA VAL A 87 20.37 7.80 4.20
C VAL A 87 20.59 8.60 5.49
N LYS A 88 21.68 8.31 6.19
CA LYS A 88 22.42 9.36 6.92
C LYS A 88 23.30 10.08 5.92
N ILE A 89 22.73 11.03 5.18
CA ILE A 89 23.55 12.08 4.57
C ILE A 89 23.88 13.02 5.73
N LYS A 90 25.09 12.84 6.28
CA LYS A 90 25.76 13.93 6.98
C LYS A 90 26.10 14.98 5.92
N SER A 91 25.49 16.15 6.04
CA SER A 91 26.02 17.42 5.54
C SER A 91 25.85 18.44 6.64
#